data_AF-A0A661SJ95-F1
#
_entry.id   AF-A0A661SJ95-F1
#
_cell.length_a   1.000
_cell.length_b   1.000
_cell.length_c   1.000
_cell.angle_alpha   90.00
_cell.angle_beta   90.00
_cell.angle_gamma   90.00
#
_symmetry.space_group_name_H-M   'P 1'
#
loop_
_entity.id
_entity.type
_entity.pdbx_description
1 polymer ?
#
loop_
_entity_poly.entity_id
_entity_poly.type
_entity_poly.pdbx_seq_one_letter_code
_entity_poly.pdbx_strand_id
1 'polypeptide(L)' 'MRVRTDVKAGMGLGDCVAKIAGVLGLDEAAKKYEQVTGENCGCKKRQEMLNKAVTNVPFT' A
#
# COMPACT_ATOMS: atom_id res chain seq x y z
N MET A 1 18.34 -7.20 -6.61
CA MET A 1 17.92 -6.70 -5.28
C MET A 1 16.86 -7.65 -4.73
N ARG A 2 17.11 -8.36 -3.61
CA ARG A 2 16.04 -9.15 -2.95
C ARG A 2 15.32 -8.21 -2.00
N VAL A 3 14.12 -7.80 -2.38
CA VAL A 3 13.28 -6.97 -1.53
C VAL A 3 12.63 -7.87 -0.49
N ARG A 4 13.08 -7.78 0.78
CA ARG A 4 12.45 -8.50 1.89
C ARG A 4 11.29 -7.66 2.39
N THR A 5 10.09 -8.05 2.02
CA THR A 5 8.87 -7.44 2.51
C THR A 5 8.39 -8.22 3.73
N ASP A 6 8.37 -7.60 4.89
CA ASP A 6 7.97 -8.19 6.18
C ASP A 6 6.43 -8.39 6.25
N VAL A 7 5.84 -8.85 5.15
CA VAL A 7 4.41 -9.14 4.97
C VAL A 7 4.12 -10.46 5.68
N LYS A 8 3.11 -10.45 6.54
CA LYS A 8 2.75 -11.60 7.38
C LYS A 8 1.36 -12.10 7.01
N ALA A 9 1.15 -13.40 7.12
CA ALA A 9 -0.18 -13.98 7.11
C ALA A 9 -1.02 -13.33 8.23
N GLY A 10 -2.28 -13.04 7.94
CA GLY A 10 -3.15 -12.33 8.88
C GLY A 10 -3.15 -10.80 8.73
N MET A 11 -2.36 -10.22 7.82
CA MET A 11 -2.42 -8.79 7.48
C MET A 11 -3.54 -8.52 6.46
N GLY A 12 -4.14 -7.33 6.55
CA GLY A 12 -5.08 -6.85 5.54
C GLY A 12 -4.39 -6.59 4.20
N LEU A 13 -5.11 -6.79 3.09
CA LEU A 13 -4.52 -6.65 1.74
C LEU A 13 -3.97 -5.25 1.48
N GLY A 14 -4.68 -4.22 1.96
CA GLY A 14 -4.23 -2.84 1.87
C GLY A 14 -2.92 -2.61 2.62
N ASP A 15 -2.75 -3.21 3.80
CA ASP A 15 -1.52 -3.08 4.59
C ASP A 15 -0.33 -3.75 3.90
N CYS A 16 -0.56 -4.92 3.29
CA CYS A 16 0.45 -5.60 2.47
C CYS A 16 0.89 -4.73 1.29
N VAL A 17 -0.08 -4.18 0.55
CA VAL A 17 0.18 -3.30 -0.61
C VAL A 17 0.92 -2.03 -0.17
N ALA A 18 0.49 -1.38 0.91
CA ALA A 18 1.16 -0.18 1.44
C ALA A 18 2.62 -0.48 1.82
N LYS A 19 2.89 -1.63 2.44
CA LYS A 19 4.23 -2.04 2.83
C LYS A 19 5.14 -2.28 1.61
N ILE A 20 4.64 -2.98 0.61
CA ILE A 20 5.37 -3.22 -0.65
C ILE A 20 5.61 -1.88 -1.36
N ALA A 21 4.58 -1.04 -1.48
CA ALA A 21 4.66 0.25 -2.14
C ALA A 21 5.69 1.18 -1.48
N GLY A 22 5.74 1.21 -0.14
CA GLY A 22 6.74 1.98 0.60
C GLY A 22 8.17 1.49 0.35
N VAL A 23 8.39 0.17 0.30
CA VAL A 23 9.72 -0.40 0.01
C VAL A 23 10.14 -0.11 -1.44
N LEU A 24 9.18 -0.03 -2.37
CA LEU A 24 9.41 0.35 -3.76
C LEU A 24 9.52 1.87 -3.97
N GLY A 25 9.33 2.70 -2.93
CA GLY A 25 9.43 4.16 -3.03
C GLY A 25 8.24 4.83 -3.72
N LEU A 26 7.10 4.14 -3.84
CA LEU A 26 5.91 4.69 -4.51
C LEU A 26 5.24 5.82 -3.71
N ASP A 27 5.53 5.95 -2.42
CA ASP A 27 5.08 7.08 -1.60
C ASP A 27 5.60 8.42 -2.13
N GLU A 28 6.82 8.45 -2.66
CA GLU A 28 7.38 9.67 -3.27
C GLU A 28 6.68 10.02 -4.58
N ALA A 29 6.33 9.00 -5.37
CA ALA A 29 5.54 9.20 -6.58
C ALA A 29 4.14 9.72 -6.27
N ALA A 30 3.49 9.20 -5.21
CA ALA A 30 2.21 9.70 -4.74
C ALA A 30 2.30 11.16 -4.29
N LYS A 31 3.32 11.54 -3.50
CA LYS A 31 3.53 12.94 -3.10
C LYS A 31 3.75 13.87 -4.29
N LYS A 32 4.55 13.45 -5.27
CA LYS A 32 4.77 14.22 -6.49
C LYS A 32 3.48 14.38 -7.31
N TYR A 33 2.68 13.31 -7.39
CA TYR A 33 1.36 13.40 -8.02
C TYR A 33 0.52 14.47 -7.35
N GLU A 34 0.38 14.45 -6.02
CA GLU A 34 -0.40 15.44 -5.27
C GLU A 34 0.12 16.87 -5.45
N GLN A 35 1.44 17.06 -5.54
CA GLN A 35 2.05 18.37 -5.80
C GLN A 35 1.75 18.90 -7.19
N VAL A 36 1.71 18.03 -8.21
CA VAL A 36 1.51 18.43 -9.61
C VAL A 36 0.03 18.64 -9.92
N THR A 37 -0.84 17.76 -9.42
CA THR A 37 -2.28 17.79 -9.73
C THR A 37 -3.09 18.58 -8.73
N GLY A 38 -2.59 18.77 -7.51
CA GLY A 38 -3.37 19.28 -6.38
C GLY A 38 -4.39 18.28 -5.84
N GLU A 39 -4.47 17.07 -6.41
CA GLU A 39 -5.41 16.02 -6.02
C GLU A 39 -4.73 15.00 -5.10
N ASN A 40 -5.39 14.67 -3.99
CA ASN A 40 -4.91 13.62 -3.09
C ASN A 40 -4.85 12.26 -3.81
N CYS A 41 -3.75 11.51 -3.66
CA CYS A 41 -3.59 10.14 -4.19
C CYS A 41 -4.75 9.23 -3.76
N GLY A 42 -5.31 9.47 -2.58
CA GLY A 42 -6.29 8.59 -1.94
C GLY A 42 -5.66 7.32 -1.39
N CYS A 43 -4.33 7.26 -1.28
CA CYS A 43 -3.55 6.10 -0.87
C CYS A 43 -4.09 5.47 0.43
N LYS A 44 -4.39 6.27 1.47
CA LYS A 44 -4.98 5.78 2.74
C LYS A 44 -6.40 5.22 2.59
N LYS A 45 -7.27 5.91 1.83
CA LYS A 45 -8.63 5.42 1.57
C LYS A 45 -8.61 4.10 0.80
N ARG A 46 -7.70 3.95 -0.17
CA ARG A 46 -7.50 2.71 -0.94
C ARG A 46 -7.03 1.58 -0.05
N GLN A 47 -6.06 1.84 0.84
CA GLN A 47 -5.62 0.87 1.84
C GLN A 47 -6.78 0.38 2.72
N GLU A 48 -7.57 1.29 3.29
CA GLU A 48 -8.70 0.94 4.14
C GLU A 48 -9.79 0.17 3.38
N MET A 49 -10.09 0.55 2.13
CA MET A 49 -11.03 -0.19 1.28
C MET A 49 -10.53 -1.61 0.98
N LEU A 50 -9.25 -1.77 0.68
CA LEU A 50 -8.64 -3.08 0.43
C LEU A 50 -8.66 -3.95 1.70
N ASN A 51 -8.38 -3.37 2.88
CA ASN A 51 -8.46 -4.08 4.16
C ASN A 51 -9.89 -4.52 4.49
N LYS A 52 -10.91 -3.74 4.08
CA LYS A 52 -12.32 -4.10 4.27
C LYS A 52 -12.81 -5.14 3.26
N ALA A 53 -12.37 -5.04 2.01
CA ALA A 53 -12.74 -5.97 0.96
C ALA A 53 -12.07 -7.34 1.13
N VAL A 54 -10.82 -7.34 1.61
CA VAL A 54 -10.03 -8.54 1.87
C VAL A 54 -9.42 -8.42 3.25
N THR A 55 -10.16 -8.94 4.23
CA THR A 55 -9.85 -8.89 5.66
C THR A 55 -8.57 -9.65 6.01
N ASN A 56 -8.19 -10.65 5.21
CA ASN A 56 -6.97 -11.42 5.39
C ASN A 56 -6.47 -11.95 4.06
N VAL A 57 -5.19 -11.70 3.77
CA VAL A 57 -4.53 -12.35 2.64
C VAL A 57 -3.97 -13.68 3.10
N PRO A 58 -4.37 -14.82 2.49
CA PRO A 58 -3.76 -16.11 2.78
C PRO A 58 -2.43 -16.18 2.04
N PHE A 59 -1.40 -15.51 2.58
CA PHE A 59 -0.03 -15.83 2.21
C PHE A 59 0.35 -17.12 2.92
N THR A 60 -0.12 -18.24 2.36
CA THR A 60 0.33 -19.61 2.66
C THR A 60 1.73 -19.84 2.15
#